data_AF-A0A1X1QUL4-F1
#
_entry.id   AF-A0A1X1QUL4-F1
#
_cell.length_a   1.000
_cell.length_b   1.000
_cell.length_c   1.000
_cell.angle_alpha   90.00
_cell.angle_beta   90.00
_cell.angle_gamma   90.00
#
_symmetry.space_group_name_H-M   'P 1'
#
loop_
_entity.id
_entity.type
_entity.pdbx_description
1 polymer ?
#
loop_
_entity_poly.entity_id
_entity_poly.type
_entity_poly.pdbx_seq_one_letter_code
_entity_poly.pdbx_strand_id
1 'polypeptide(L)'
;MLILTDSIIGWIINTANRLKGSVRRIFMAETVELLGSGGASIAEEKLGWNRGTIRKGQYELETQPIEDNFSARGRNKSEEHFPHLLDDIKKIAEPECQTDPSFNSCRLYTRLTAKEVRKRLLEIDYYDEKTLPCSKTINTKLNDLSYHPKKVQKTKPHKKIKETDAIFEQVHAVNGMADINPKEIRISIDAKARMNIGNFSRGGRNRVLTKAEDHDLDVKEKLTPFGFYLPEHDDFFLFFTAGYASSDFIVDRLEEIWPEIQEKYGVDILTHTLTMVWRTVAPELSL
;
A
#
# COMPACT_ATOMS: atom_id res chain seq x y z
N MET A 1 47.68 32.84 -26.28
CA MET A 1 47.92 32.15 -25.00
C MET A 1 46.92 32.69 -24.00
N LEU A 2 46.03 31.85 -23.49
CA LEU A 2 44.98 32.24 -22.55
C LEU A 2 45.60 32.67 -21.20
N ILE A 3 45.21 33.82 -20.66
CA ILE A 3 45.66 34.31 -19.35
C ILE A 3 44.61 33.95 -18.31
N LEU A 4 45.00 33.22 -17.27
CA LEU A 4 44.11 32.77 -16.19
C LEU A 4 44.04 33.82 -15.07
N THR A 5 43.04 34.70 -15.14
CA THR A 5 42.61 35.55 -14.00
C THR A 5 41.64 34.77 -13.10
N ASP A 6 41.47 35.17 -11.84
CA ASP A 6 40.59 34.47 -10.89
C ASP A 6 39.15 34.35 -11.38
N SER A 7 38.64 35.37 -12.07
CA SER A 7 37.31 35.36 -12.69
C SER A 7 37.22 34.33 -13.83
N ILE A 8 38.25 34.23 -14.67
CA ILE A 8 38.31 33.28 -15.78
C ILE A 8 38.45 31.84 -15.25
N ILE A 9 39.28 31.62 -14.23
CA ILE A 9 39.41 30.33 -13.55
C ILE A 9 38.05 29.85 -13.04
N GLY A 10 37.31 30.71 -12.32
CA GLY A 10 35.98 30.40 -11.81
C GLY A 10 34.99 30.05 -12.92
N TRP A 11 35.01 30.81 -14.02
CA TRP A 11 34.13 30.57 -15.17
C TRP A 11 34.45 29.25 -15.90
N ILE A 12 35.72 28.94 -16.12
CA ILE A 12 36.17 27.70 -16.76
C ILE A 12 35.77 26.47 -15.94
N ILE A 13 35.98 26.51 -14.61
CA ILE A 13 35.61 25.41 -13.71
C ILE A 13 34.09 25.21 -13.71
N ASN A 14 33.31 26.29 -13.61
CA ASN A 14 31.85 26.22 -13.64
C ASN A 14 31.36 25.62 -14.96
N THR A 15 31.89 26.09 -16.09
CA THR A 15 31.54 25.61 -17.43
C THR A 15 31.85 24.11 -17.57
N ALA A 16 33.04 23.67 -17.16
CA ALA A 16 33.40 22.25 -17.19
C ALA A 16 32.48 21.38 -16.32
N ASN A 17 32.02 21.89 -15.17
CA ASN A 17 31.13 21.13 -14.28
C ASN A 17 29.69 21.01 -14.81
N ARG A 18 29.26 21.91 -15.70
CA ARG A 18 27.96 21.81 -16.38
C ARG A 18 27.97 20.81 -17.54
N LEU A 19 29.14 20.54 -18.10
CA LEU A 19 29.34 19.56 -19.16
C LEU A 19 29.48 18.13 -18.59
N LYS A 20 29.12 17.12 -19.37
CA LYS A 20 29.20 15.70 -18.98
C LYS A 20 29.91 14.87 -20.04
N GLY A 21 30.45 13.71 -19.62
CA GLY A 21 31.05 12.72 -20.52
C GLY A 21 32.17 13.28 -21.39
N SER A 22 32.19 12.89 -22.67
CA SER A 22 33.20 13.31 -23.64
C SER A 22 33.21 14.82 -23.90
N VAL A 23 32.04 15.47 -23.96
CA VAL A 23 31.93 16.92 -24.18
C VAL A 23 32.70 17.72 -23.11
N ARG A 24 32.66 17.26 -21.86
CA ARG A 24 33.45 17.87 -20.78
C ARG A 24 34.95 17.69 -21.00
N ARG A 25 35.38 16.50 -21.43
CA ARG A 25 36.80 16.18 -21.64
C ARG A 25 37.37 16.94 -22.83
N ILE A 26 36.62 17.07 -23.91
CA ILE A 26 36.97 17.88 -25.09
C ILE A 26 37.13 19.35 -24.71
N PHE A 27 36.17 19.94 -23.98
CA PHE A 27 36.29 21.32 -23.48
C PHE A 27 37.55 21.54 -22.62
N MET A 28 37.88 20.56 -21.77
CA MET A 28 39.11 20.61 -20.96
C MET A 28 40.37 20.56 -21.83
N ALA A 29 40.36 19.79 -22.92
CA ALA A 29 41.47 19.68 -23.86
C ALA A 29 41.66 20.96 -24.70
N GLU A 30 40.58 21.52 -25.25
CA GLU A 30 40.59 22.80 -25.98
C GLU A 30 41.13 23.93 -25.09
N THR A 31 40.67 23.97 -23.83
CA THR A 31 41.17 24.95 -22.85
C THR A 31 42.68 24.82 -22.62
N VAL A 32 43.20 23.59 -22.60
CA VAL A 32 44.64 23.32 -22.41
C VAL A 32 45.44 23.66 -23.67
N GLU A 33 44.91 23.45 -24.87
CA GLU A 33 45.53 23.87 -26.12
C GLU A 33 45.66 25.40 -26.21
N LEU A 34 44.63 26.13 -25.79
CA LEU A 34 44.64 27.61 -25.70
C LEU A 34 45.66 28.16 -24.68
N LEU A 35 45.98 27.38 -23.64
CA LEU A 35 47.02 27.72 -22.65
C LEU A 35 48.44 27.48 -23.20
N GLY A 36 48.60 26.70 -24.26
CA GLY A 36 49.89 26.47 -24.93
C GLY A 36 50.83 25.50 -24.20
N SER A 37 52.14 25.63 -24.42
CA SER A 37 53.15 24.73 -23.85
C SER A 37 53.11 24.73 -22.32
N GLY A 38 52.96 23.56 -21.71
CA GLY A 38 52.81 23.43 -20.26
C GLY A 38 51.38 23.65 -19.74
N GLY A 39 50.41 23.90 -20.63
CA GLY A 39 49.00 24.13 -20.28
C GLY A 39 48.39 23.02 -19.41
N ALA A 40 48.79 21.76 -19.61
CA ALA A 40 48.32 20.64 -18.79
C ALA A 40 48.80 20.71 -17.33
N SER A 41 50.02 21.22 -17.07
CA SER A 41 50.54 21.44 -15.71
C SER A 41 49.83 22.63 -15.05
N ILE A 42 49.60 23.69 -15.82
CA ILE A 42 48.88 24.89 -15.37
C ILE A 42 47.42 24.55 -15.03
N ALA A 43 46.76 23.70 -15.82
CA ALA A 43 45.39 23.24 -15.56
C ALA A 43 45.30 22.34 -14.32
N GLU A 44 46.31 21.52 -14.05
CA GLU A 44 46.37 20.71 -12.82
C GLU A 44 46.52 21.62 -11.58
N GLU A 45 47.42 22.60 -11.63
CA GLU A 45 47.70 23.51 -10.52
C GLU A 45 46.57 24.52 -10.26
N LYS A 46 46.04 25.18 -11.31
CA LYS A 46 45.09 26.29 -11.17
C LYS A 46 43.63 25.90 -11.33
N LEU A 47 43.33 24.86 -12.11
CA LEU A 47 41.95 24.40 -12.36
C LEU A 47 41.62 23.11 -11.60
N GLY A 48 42.61 22.46 -10.97
CA GLY A 48 42.44 21.20 -10.24
C GLY A 48 42.10 20.01 -11.15
N TRP A 49 42.43 20.10 -12.44
CA TRP A 49 42.04 19.09 -13.43
C TRP A 49 43.06 17.96 -13.52
N ASN A 50 42.57 16.72 -13.51
CA ASN A 50 43.44 15.54 -13.63
C ASN A 50 44.03 15.42 -15.04
N ARG A 51 45.36 15.33 -15.14
CA ARG A 51 46.08 15.20 -16.43
C ARG A 51 45.68 13.97 -17.25
N GLY A 52 45.25 12.88 -16.63
CA GLY A 52 44.73 11.70 -17.33
C GLY A 52 43.41 11.97 -18.04
N THR A 53 42.53 12.78 -17.45
CA THR A 53 41.27 13.22 -18.07
C THR A 53 41.53 14.17 -19.24
N ILE A 54 42.50 15.08 -19.09
CA ILE A 54 42.92 16.00 -20.16
C ILE A 54 43.47 15.23 -21.36
N ARG A 55 44.38 14.26 -21.14
CA ARG A 55 44.92 13.42 -22.22
C ARG A 55 43.84 12.64 -22.97
N LYS A 56 42.84 12.12 -22.25
CA LYS A 56 41.67 11.48 -22.87
C LYS A 56 40.87 12.46 -23.72
N GLY A 57 40.67 13.69 -23.22
CA GLY A 57 40.03 14.77 -23.98
C GLY A 57 40.80 15.17 -25.24
N GLN A 58 42.13 15.23 -25.18
CA GLN A 58 42.99 15.53 -26.33
C GLN A 58 42.89 14.42 -27.39
N TYR A 59 42.92 13.17 -26.96
CA TYR A 59 42.70 12.04 -27.86
C TYR A 59 41.30 12.07 -28.51
N GLU A 60 40.26 12.39 -27.73
CA GLU A 60 38.88 12.55 -28.23
C GLU A 60 38.72 13.74 -29.19
N LEU A 61 39.50 14.82 -28.99
CA LEU A 61 39.53 16.00 -29.85
C LEU A 61 40.22 15.71 -31.20
N GLU A 62 41.29 14.92 -31.20
CA GLU A 62 42.04 14.53 -32.41
C GLU A 62 41.36 13.42 -33.22
N THR A 63 40.56 12.57 -32.57
CA THR A 63 39.93 11.40 -33.20
C THR A 63 38.42 11.56 -33.30
N GLN A 64 37.70 11.13 -32.26
CA GLN A 64 36.26 11.27 -32.13
C GLN A 64 35.85 11.17 -30.65
N PRO A 65 34.69 11.75 -30.27
CA PRO A 65 34.14 11.61 -28.93
C PRO A 65 33.95 10.15 -28.52
N ILE A 66 34.43 9.77 -27.33
CA ILE A 66 34.24 8.42 -26.76
C ILE A 66 33.02 8.43 -25.85
N GLU A 67 32.00 7.65 -26.22
CA GLU A 67 30.80 7.47 -25.38
C GLU A 67 31.10 6.60 -24.15
N ASP A 68 30.63 7.05 -22.99
CA ASP A 68 30.81 6.31 -21.74
C ASP A 68 29.85 5.09 -21.71
N ASN A 69 30.40 3.88 -21.80
CA ASN A 69 29.61 2.65 -21.70
C ASN A 69 29.31 2.26 -20.24
N PHE A 70 28.49 3.08 -19.55
CA PHE A 70 28.05 2.78 -18.18
C PHE A 70 27.18 1.52 -18.10
N SER A 71 26.42 1.22 -19.17
CA SER A 71 25.54 0.05 -19.26
C SER A 71 26.28 -1.29 -19.24
N ALA A 72 27.51 -1.34 -19.74
CA ALA A 72 28.33 -2.56 -19.68
C ALA A 72 29.09 -2.71 -18.35
N ARG A 73 28.93 -1.78 -17.41
CA ARG A 73 29.54 -1.86 -16.08
C ARG A 73 28.56 -2.45 -15.09
N GLY A 74 29.09 -3.20 -14.13
CA GLY A 74 28.32 -3.75 -13.02
C GLY A 74 28.07 -5.24 -13.15
N ARG A 75 27.26 -5.77 -12.24
CA ARG A 75 26.88 -7.18 -12.22
C ARG A 75 25.64 -7.37 -13.09
N ASN A 76 25.70 -8.35 -13.99
CA ASN A 76 24.60 -8.78 -14.82
C ASN A 76 23.38 -9.18 -13.98
N LYS A 77 22.19 -9.03 -14.55
CA LYS A 77 20.94 -9.43 -13.89
C LYS A 77 20.90 -10.95 -13.73
N SER A 78 20.16 -11.43 -12.73
CA SER A 78 20.04 -12.88 -12.49
C SER A 78 19.46 -13.63 -13.68
N GLU A 79 18.57 -12.99 -14.45
CA GLU A 79 17.94 -13.52 -15.66
C GLU A 79 18.93 -13.79 -16.79
N GLU A 80 20.08 -13.11 -16.81
CA GLU A 80 21.13 -13.38 -17.80
C GLU A 80 21.88 -14.67 -17.48
N HIS A 81 21.98 -15.02 -16.20
CA HIS A 81 22.57 -16.28 -15.74
C HIS A 81 21.54 -17.42 -15.71
N PHE A 82 20.27 -17.09 -15.50
CA PHE A 82 19.16 -18.03 -15.37
C PHE A 82 17.99 -17.61 -16.28
N PRO A 83 18.04 -17.96 -17.58
CA PRO A 83 17.03 -17.53 -18.55
C PRO A 83 15.59 -17.92 -18.19
N HIS A 84 15.40 -19.06 -17.52
CA HIS A 84 14.09 -19.60 -17.14
C HIS A 84 13.59 -19.14 -15.76
N LEU A 85 14.39 -18.39 -15.00
CA LEU A 85 14.11 -18.04 -13.60
C LEU A 85 12.76 -17.36 -13.41
N LEU A 86 12.42 -16.40 -14.28
CA LEU A 86 11.16 -15.68 -14.16
C LEU A 86 9.96 -16.58 -14.45
N ASP A 87 10.08 -17.47 -15.43
CA ASP A 87 8.98 -18.37 -15.81
C ASP A 87 8.75 -19.44 -14.74
N ASP A 88 9.82 -19.96 -14.12
CA ASP A 88 9.66 -20.92 -13.02
C ASP A 88 9.11 -20.25 -11.75
N ILE A 89 9.53 -19.02 -11.45
CA ILE A 89 8.93 -18.24 -10.36
C ILE A 89 7.43 -18.05 -10.61
N LYS A 90 7.02 -17.73 -11.85
CA LYS A 90 5.59 -17.63 -12.20
C LYS A 90 4.86 -18.95 -11.98
N LYS A 91 5.38 -20.06 -12.51
CA LYS A 91 4.78 -21.41 -12.34
C LYS A 91 4.58 -21.77 -10.86
N ILE A 92 5.53 -21.40 -10.01
CA ILE A 92 5.45 -21.64 -8.56
C ILE A 92 4.46 -20.70 -7.87
N ALA A 93 4.45 -19.42 -8.26
CA ALA A 93 3.69 -18.37 -7.57
C ALA A 93 2.21 -18.30 -8.00
N GLU A 94 1.91 -18.40 -9.30
CA GLU A 94 0.56 -18.21 -9.87
C GLU A 94 -0.51 -19.07 -9.20
N PRO A 95 -0.32 -20.38 -8.95
CA PRO A 95 -1.34 -21.21 -8.30
C PRO A 95 -1.68 -20.75 -6.87
N GLU A 96 -0.77 -20.04 -6.22
CA GLU A 96 -0.89 -19.56 -4.84
C GLU A 96 -1.21 -18.05 -4.78
N CYS A 97 -1.54 -17.44 -5.93
CA CYS A 97 -1.92 -16.04 -6.05
C CYS A 97 -3.41 -15.84 -5.84
N GLN A 98 -3.76 -14.72 -5.21
CA GLN A 98 -5.11 -14.22 -5.08
C GLN A 98 -5.16 -12.76 -5.51
N THR A 99 -6.19 -12.37 -6.26
CA THR A 99 -6.45 -10.94 -6.55
C THR A 99 -6.79 -10.17 -5.28
N ASP A 100 -6.65 -8.85 -5.32
CA ASP A 100 -7.04 -7.96 -4.22
C ASP A 100 -8.52 -8.18 -3.85
N PRO A 101 -8.84 -8.63 -2.63
CA PRO A 101 -10.21 -8.88 -2.22
C PRO A 101 -11.12 -7.64 -2.26
N SER A 102 -10.53 -6.45 -2.19
CA SER A 102 -11.29 -5.19 -2.28
C SER A 102 -11.58 -4.76 -3.72
N PHE A 103 -11.01 -5.44 -4.71
CA PHE A 103 -11.08 -5.13 -6.14
C PHE A 103 -10.72 -3.68 -6.51
N ASN A 104 -10.08 -2.95 -5.60
CA ASN A 104 -9.60 -1.59 -5.85
C ASN A 104 -8.29 -1.57 -6.64
N SER A 105 -7.61 -2.72 -6.78
CA SER A 105 -6.36 -2.86 -7.50
C SER A 105 -6.26 -4.19 -8.24
N CYS A 106 -5.48 -4.24 -9.33
CA CYS A 106 -5.13 -5.47 -10.04
C CYS A 106 -3.95 -6.21 -9.38
N ARG A 107 -3.68 -5.95 -8.10
CA ARG A 107 -2.52 -6.49 -7.40
C ARG A 107 -2.73 -7.97 -7.08
N LEU A 108 -1.74 -8.80 -7.40
CA LEU A 108 -1.73 -10.20 -7.03
C LEU A 108 -0.99 -10.39 -5.71
N TYR A 109 -1.66 -11.01 -4.76
CA TYR A 109 -1.10 -11.38 -3.47
C TYR A 109 -0.69 -12.85 -3.48
N THR A 110 0.58 -13.13 -3.17
CA THR A 110 1.07 -14.50 -2.98
C THR A 110 1.02 -14.90 -1.51
N ARG A 111 0.65 -16.16 -1.26
CA ARG A 111 0.83 -16.79 0.07
C ARG A 111 2.26 -17.28 0.30
N LEU A 112 3.03 -17.47 -0.77
CA LEU A 112 4.41 -17.95 -0.70
C LEU A 112 5.39 -16.83 -0.33
N THR A 113 6.33 -17.15 0.54
CA THR A 113 7.47 -16.28 0.85
C THR A 113 8.59 -16.50 -0.17
N ALA A 114 9.47 -15.51 -0.36
CA ALA A 114 10.63 -15.67 -1.23
C ALA A 114 11.58 -16.80 -0.80
N LYS A 115 11.60 -17.17 0.49
CA LYS A 115 12.35 -18.33 0.99
C LYS A 115 11.73 -19.65 0.50
N GLU A 116 10.41 -19.74 0.54
CA GLU A 116 9.69 -20.92 0.08
C GLU A 116 9.78 -21.07 -1.44
N VAL A 117 9.67 -19.96 -2.19
CA VAL A 117 9.91 -19.97 -3.63
C VAL A 117 11.34 -20.43 -3.95
N ARG A 118 12.35 -19.95 -3.21
CA ARG A 118 13.73 -20.44 -3.36
C ARG A 118 13.85 -21.95 -3.14
N LYS A 119 13.19 -22.46 -2.09
CA LYS A 119 13.21 -23.90 -1.77
C LYS A 119 12.62 -24.72 -2.91
N ARG A 120 11.46 -24.32 -3.45
CA ARG A 120 10.80 -24.99 -4.58
C ARG A 120 11.60 -24.87 -5.88
N LEU A 121 12.31 -23.77 -6.11
CA LEU A 121 13.24 -23.67 -7.23
C LEU A 121 14.37 -24.69 -7.14
N LEU A 122 14.88 -25.01 -5.94
CA LEU A 122 15.90 -26.05 -5.74
C LEU A 122 15.37 -27.48 -5.91
N GLU A 123 14.05 -27.68 -5.96
CA GLU A 123 13.44 -28.98 -6.28
C GLU A 123 13.43 -29.25 -7.80
N ILE A 124 13.79 -28.26 -8.62
CA ILE A 124 13.90 -28.38 -10.07
C ILE A 124 15.36 -28.74 -10.43
N ASP A 125 15.55 -29.83 -11.18
CA ASP A 125 16.85 -30.52 -11.39
C ASP A 125 18.02 -29.64 -11.90
N TYR A 126 17.76 -28.51 -12.55
CA TYR A 126 18.81 -27.66 -13.13
C TYR A 126 19.20 -26.44 -12.28
N TYR A 127 18.61 -26.26 -11.09
CA TYR A 127 19.05 -25.22 -10.14
C TYR A 127 19.94 -25.81 -9.06
N ASP A 128 21.13 -25.23 -8.88
CA ASP A 128 22.06 -25.60 -7.83
C ASP A 128 22.03 -24.59 -6.67
N GLU A 129 22.18 -25.09 -5.43
CA GLU A 129 22.08 -24.26 -4.22
C GLU A 129 23.14 -23.16 -4.16
N LYS A 130 24.35 -23.41 -4.69
CA LYS A 130 25.46 -22.45 -4.64
C LYS A 130 25.31 -21.36 -5.70
N THR A 131 24.67 -21.68 -6.82
CA THR A 131 24.52 -20.75 -7.95
C THR A 131 23.20 -19.98 -7.89
N LEU A 132 22.13 -20.58 -7.36
CA LEU A 132 20.80 -19.98 -7.30
C LEU A 132 20.81 -18.67 -6.48
N PRO A 133 20.15 -17.60 -6.95
CA PRO A 133 20.08 -16.34 -6.21
C PRO A 133 19.54 -16.51 -4.79
N CYS A 134 19.98 -15.62 -3.90
CA CYS A 134 19.49 -15.61 -2.54
C CYS A 134 18.01 -15.19 -2.47
N SER A 135 17.37 -15.48 -1.34
CA SER A 135 15.95 -15.16 -1.12
C SER A 135 15.63 -13.67 -1.30
N LYS A 136 16.59 -12.76 -1.06
CA LYS A 136 16.41 -11.32 -1.30
C LYS A 136 16.27 -11.02 -2.79
N THR A 137 17.11 -11.63 -3.64
CA THR A 137 17.00 -11.47 -5.09
C THR A 137 15.69 -12.05 -5.61
N ILE A 138 15.27 -13.22 -5.11
CA ILE A 138 13.98 -13.82 -5.48
C ILE A 138 12.81 -12.92 -5.06
N ASN A 139 12.90 -12.26 -3.90
CA ASN A 139 11.90 -11.27 -3.49
C ASN A 139 11.84 -10.08 -4.47
N THR A 140 13.00 -9.56 -4.91
CA THR A 140 13.04 -8.54 -5.97
C THR A 140 12.33 -9.03 -7.23
N LYS A 141 12.61 -10.28 -7.67
CA LYS A 141 11.95 -10.86 -8.85
C LYS A 141 10.45 -11.06 -8.70
N LEU A 142 9.98 -11.48 -7.52
CA LEU A 142 8.56 -11.54 -7.22
C LEU A 142 7.89 -10.17 -7.35
N ASN A 143 8.52 -9.11 -6.80
CA ASN A 143 7.99 -7.76 -6.92
C ASN A 143 8.03 -7.22 -8.36
N ASP A 144 9.09 -7.51 -9.12
CA ASP A 144 9.21 -7.17 -10.55
C ASP A 144 8.07 -7.82 -11.36
N LEU A 145 7.67 -9.04 -10.97
CA LEU A 145 6.53 -9.77 -11.52
C LEU A 145 5.16 -9.35 -10.94
N SER A 146 5.12 -8.28 -10.14
CA SER A 146 3.90 -7.79 -9.48
C SER A 146 3.25 -8.79 -8.50
N TYR A 147 4.02 -9.74 -7.99
CA TYR A 147 3.63 -10.64 -6.91
C TYR A 147 4.02 -10.06 -5.56
N HIS A 148 3.04 -9.89 -4.69
CA HIS A 148 3.26 -9.20 -3.43
C HIS A 148 2.80 -9.98 -2.21
N PRO A 149 3.48 -9.80 -1.06
CA PRO A 149 3.03 -10.40 0.19
C PRO A 149 1.73 -9.75 0.66
N LYS A 150 0.82 -10.57 1.20
CA LYS A 150 -0.40 -10.07 1.86
C LYS A 150 -0.04 -9.49 3.23
N LYS A 151 -0.65 -8.35 3.57
CA LYS A 151 -0.54 -7.78 4.92
C LYS A 151 -1.20 -8.72 5.93
N VAL A 152 -0.54 -8.95 7.05
CA VAL A 152 -1.11 -9.73 8.15
C VAL A 152 -2.37 -9.04 8.65
N GLN A 153 -3.50 -9.75 8.59
CA GLN A 153 -4.75 -9.26 9.13
C GLN A 153 -4.77 -9.45 10.64
N LYS A 154 -5.19 -8.41 11.37
CA LYS A 154 -5.39 -8.47 12.83
C LYS A 154 -6.76 -9.09 13.13
N THR A 155 -6.91 -10.38 12.85
CA THR A 155 -8.16 -11.12 13.03
C THR A 155 -8.20 -11.93 14.31
N LYS A 156 -7.07 -12.16 14.97
CA LYS A 156 -7.01 -12.87 16.25
C LYS A 156 -7.34 -11.91 17.40
N PRO A 157 -8.43 -12.12 18.16
CA PRO A 157 -8.76 -11.28 19.30
C PRO A 157 -7.75 -11.48 20.44
N HIS A 158 -7.30 -10.38 21.06
CA HIS A 158 -6.34 -10.43 22.17
C HIS A 158 -6.93 -10.98 23.47
N LYS A 159 -8.26 -10.87 23.65
CA LYS A 159 -8.98 -11.32 24.85
C LYS A 159 -10.07 -12.29 24.43
N LYS A 160 -9.71 -13.56 24.22
CA LYS A 160 -10.68 -14.66 24.08
C LYS A 160 -10.82 -15.33 25.44
N ILE A 161 -12.02 -15.30 26.03
CA ILE A 161 -12.35 -16.07 27.24
C ILE A 161 -12.66 -17.52 26.85
N LYS A 162 -12.51 -18.48 27.77
CA LYS A 162 -12.70 -19.91 27.47
C LYS A 162 -14.14 -20.22 27.04
N GLU A 163 -15.07 -19.44 27.56
CA GLU A 163 -16.51 -19.57 27.39
C GLU A 163 -17.02 -18.94 26.09
N THR A 164 -16.16 -18.24 25.33
CA THR A 164 -16.57 -17.47 24.13
C THR A 164 -17.36 -18.34 23.15
N ASP A 165 -16.85 -19.55 22.86
CA ASP A 165 -17.46 -20.44 21.87
C ASP A 165 -18.81 -20.97 22.38
N ALA A 166 -18.89 -21.33 23.67
CA ALA A 166 -20.13 -21.77 24.32
C ALA A 166 -21.19 -20.64 24.37
N ILE A 167 -20.77 -19.38 24.56
CA ILE A 167 -21.68 -18.22 24.51
C ILE A 167 -22.28 -18.09 23.11
N PHE A 168 -21.47 -18.20 22.06
CA PHE A 168 -21.98 -18.12 20.69
C PHE A 168 -22.91 -19.28 20.34
N GLU A 169 -22.58 -20.51 20.74
CA GLU A 169 -23.46 -21.68 20.56
C GLU A 169 -24.82 -21.46 21.21
N GLN A 170 -24.85 -20.95 22.46
CA GLN A 170 -26.11 -20.63 23.14
C GLN A 170 -26.88 -19.50 22.44
N VAL A 171 -26.20 -18.45 21.99
CA VAL A 171 -26.84 -17.35 21.24
C VAL A 171 -27.45 -17.87 19.93
N HIS A 172 -26.76 -18.76 19.21
CA HIS A 172 -27.30 -19.39 18.00
C HIS A 172 -28.51 -20.27 18.30
N ALA A 173 -28.49 -21.05 19.38
CA ALA A 173 -29.62 -21.87 19.80
C ALA A 173 -30.86 -21.00 20.12
N VAL A 174 -30.69 -19.94 20.91
CA VAL A 174 -31.78 -19.01 21.26
C VAL A 174 -32.32 -18.29 20.03
N ASN A 175 -31.44 -17.82 19.14
CA ASN A 175 -31.86 -17.21 17.89
C ASN A 175 -32.66 -18.18 17.02
N GLY A 176 -32.23 -19.44 16.91
CA GLY A 176 -32.97 -20.46 16.16
C GLY A 176 -34.34 -20.77 16.77
N MET A 177 -34.49 -20.70 18.09
CA MET A 177 -35.80 -20.86 18.75
C MET A 177 -36.73 -19.68 18.47
N ALA A 178 -36.21 -18.45 18.52
CA ALA A 178 -36.98 -17.25 18.21
C ALA A 178 -37.45 -17.24 16.75
N ASP A 179 -36.56 -17.55 15.81
CA ASP A 179 -36.86 -17.58 14.36
C ASP A 179 -37.90 -18.67 13.97
N ILE A 180 -38.18 -19.65 14.85
CA ILE A 180 -39.23 -20.67 14.64
C ILE A 180 -40.60 -20.20 15.14
N ASN A 181 -40.63 -19.32 16.13
CA ASN A 181 -41.86 -18.93 16.82
C ASN A 181 -42.52 -17.72 16.12
N PRO A 182 -43.66 -17.87 15.44
CA PRO A 182 -44.28 -16.77 14.68
C PRO A 182 -44.79 -15.61 15.55
N LYS A 183 -44.82 -15.78 16.88
CA LYS A 183 -45.23 -14.77 17.84
C LYS A 183 -44.05 -14.08 18.53
N GLU A 184 -42.83 -14.42 18.16
CA GLU A 184 -41.61 -13.89 18.72
C GLU A 184 -40.78 -13.23 17.64
N ILE A 185 -40.16 -12.10 17.98
CA ILE A 185 -39.27 -11.41 17.05
C ILE A 185 -37.89 -11.22 17.65
N ARG A 186 -36.87 -11.53 16.84
CA ARG A 186 -35.48 -11.26 17.19
C ARG A 186 -35.09 -9.84 16.80
N ILE A 187 -34.51 -9.11 17.75
CA ILE A 187 -33.92 -7.79 17.51
C ILE A 187 -32.44 -7.77 17.85
N SER A 188 -31.66 -7.19 16.95
CA SER A 188 -30.25 -6.84 17.16
C SER A 188 -30.11 -5.36 17.48
N ILE A 189 -29.34 -5.04 18.51
CA ILE A 189 -29.16 -3.67 19.02
C ILE A 189 -27.70 -3.28 18.86
N ASP A 190 -27.43 -2.12 18.26
CA ASP A 190 -26.06 -1.61 18.13
C ASP A 190 -26.00 -0.08 18.20
N ALA A 191 -24.97 0.41 18.89
CA ALA A 191 -24.59 1.82 18.90
C ALA A 191 -23.28 1.98 18.13
N LYS A 192 -23.26 2.86 17.13
CA LYS A 192 -22.04 3.15 16.37
C LYS A 192 -21.21 4.24 17.04
N ALA A 193 -20.01 4.42 16.52
CA ALA A 193 -19.13 5.50 16.95
C ALA A 193 -19.81 6.86 16.76
N ARG A 194 -19.62 7.74 17.74
CA ARG A 194 -20.15 9.11 17.72
C ARG A 194 -19.55 9.88 16.54
N MET A 195 -20.42 10.55 15.80
CA MET A 195 -20.12 11.24 14.55
C MET A 195 -20.18 12.76 14.74
N ASN A 196 -19.20 13.46 14.17
CA ASN A 196 -19.22 14.92 14.07
C ASN A 196 -20.24 15.35 13.01
N ILE A 197 -21.11 16.30 13.36
CA ILE A 197 -22.08 16.91 12.44
C ILE A 197 -21.53 18.25 11.95
N GLY A 198 -21.46 18.41 10.63
CA GLY A 198 -20.88 19.57 9.96
C GLY A 198 -20.30 19.20 8.58
N ASN A 199 -19.67 20.18 7.92
CA ASN A 199 -19.02 20.01 6.61
C ASN A 199 -17.65 19.34 6.73
N PHE A 200 -17.60 18.15 7.33
CA PHE A 200 -16.35 17.41 7.52
C PHE A 200 -16.15 16.37 6.41
N SER A 201 -14.91 16.24 5.93
CA SER A 201 -14.55 15.22 4.93
C SER A 201 -14.47 13.85 5.57
N ARG A 202 -15.17 12.86 4.99
CA ARG A 202 -15.10 11.45 5.41
C ARG A 202 -14.39 10.55 4.39
N GLY A 203 -13.58 11.14 3.51
CA GLY A 203 -12.79 10.39 2.52
C GLY A 203 -13.60 9.86 1.32
N GLY A 204 -14.83 10.33 1.14
CA GLY A 204 -15.65 10.04 -0.05
C GLY A 204 -15.11 10.71 -1.32
N ARG A 205 -15.47 10.19 -2.49
CA ARG A 205 -15.15 10.77 -3.79
C ARG A 205 -16.42 11.29 -4.46
N ASN A 206 -16.42 12.53 -4.92
CA ASN A 206 -17.52 13.13 -5.65
C ASN A 206 -17.04 13.59 -7.05
N ARG A 207 -17.92 13.53 -8.05
CA ARG A 207 -17.66 14.07 -9.40
C ARG A 207 -17.69 15.60 -9.40
N VAL A 208 -18.45 16.19 -8.49
CA VAL A 208 -18.51 17.64 -8.29
C VAL A 208 -17.52 18.02 -7.20
N LEU A 209 -16.78 19.12 -7.41
CA LEU A 209 -15.90 19.71 -6.40
C LEU A 209 -16.75 20.20 -5.20
N THR A 210 -16.81 19.38 -4.16
CA THR A 210 -17.42 19.74 -2.88
C THR A 210 -16.31 20.15 -1.91
N LYS A 211 -16.43 21.32 -1.29
CA LYS A 211 -15.50 21.80 -0.28
C LYS A 211 -15.96 21.29 1.10
N ALA A 212 -15.00 20.82 1.89
CA ALA A 212 -15.17 20.47 3.29
C ALA A 212 -14.19 21.30 4.13
N GLU A 213 -14.43 21.37 5.43
CA GLU A 213 -13.51 21.96 6.39
C GLU A 213 -12.18 21.19 6.39
N ASP A 214 -11.06 21.92 6.48
CA ASP A 214 -9.71 21.33 6.46
C ASP A 214 -9.38 20.63 7.80
N HIS A 215 -10.04 21.04 8.89
CA HIS A 215 -9.79 20.55 10.24
C HIS A 215 -11.07 20.37 11.07
N ASP A 216 -11.11 19.32 11.90
CA ASP A 216 -12.24 18.95 12.78
C ASP A 216 -12.08 19.56 14.21
N LEU A 217 -11.70 20.84 14.33
CA LEU A 217 -11.32 21.43 15.63
C LEU A 217 -12.49 22.05 16.41
N ASP A 218 -13.49 22.62 15.74
CA ASP A 218 -14.64 23.30 16.36
C ASP A 218 -15.97 22.59 16.11
N VAL A 219 -16.03 21.29 16.42
CA VAL A 219 -17.25 20.49 16.24
C VAL A 219 -18.31 20.93 17.26
N LYS A 220 -19.30 21.69 16.81
CA LYS A 220 -20.41 22.19 17.65
C LYS A 220 -21.39 21.11 18.05
N GLU A 221 -21.61 20.12 17.18
CA GLU A 221 -22.63 19.10 17.37
C GLU A 221 -22.10 17.71 17.01
N LYS A 222 -22.42 16.74 17.87
CA LYS A 222 -22.01 15.34 17.70
C LYS A 222 -23.20 14.45 17.99
N LEU A 223 -23.46 13.52 17.07
CA LEU A 223 -24.55 12.55 17.19
C LEU A 223 -24.00 11.14 17.23
N THR A 224 -24.54 10.33 18.12
CA THR A 224 -24.29 8.89 18.19
C THR A 224 -25.43 8.18 17.46
N PRO A 225 -25.16 7.51 16.34
CA PRO A 225 -26.15 6.66 15.68
C PRO A 225 -26.41 5.41 16.53
N PHE A 226 -27.67 5.06 16.68
CA PHE A 226 -28.14 3.90 17.42
C PHE A 226 -29.27 3.24 16.64
N GLY A 227 -29.30 1.92 16.55
CA GLY A 227 -30.38 1.28 15.80
C GLY A 227 -30.76 -0.11 16.29
N PHE A 228 -31.99 -0.46 15.93
CA PHE A 228 -32.58 -1.79 16.09
C PHE A 228 -32.73 -2.42 14.71
N TYR A 229 -32.17 -3.60 14.51
CA TYR A 229 -32.29 -4.36 13.28
C TYR A 229 -33.07 -5.64 13.53
N LEU A 230 -34.04 -5.94 12.66
CA LEU A 230 -34.91 -7.11 12.70
C LEU A 230 -34.47 -8.07 11.58
N PRO A 231 -33.62 -9.09 11.87
CA PRO A 231 -32.97 -9.88 10.82
C PRO A 231 -33.92 -10.70 9.96
N GLU A 232 -35.05 -11.13 10.53
CA GLU A 232 -36.04 -11.95 9.82
C GLU A 232 -36.78 -11.16 8.72
N HIS A 233 -36.97 -9.86 8.94
CA HIS A 233 -37.77 -9.01 8.06
C HIS A 233 -36.93 -8.00 7.26
N ASP A 234 -35.62 -7.99 7.44
CA ASP A 234 -34.69 -6.99 6.87
C ASP A 234 -35.16 -5.55 7.16
N ASP A 235 -35.69 -5.33 8.37
CA ASP A 235 -36.21 -4.03 8.80
C ASP A 235 -35.31 -3.36 9.84
N PHE A 236 -35.30 -2.04 9.85
CA PHE A 236 -34.33 -1.25 10.60
C PHE A 236 -34.90 0.06 11.14
N PHE A 237 -34.75 0.26 12.44
CA PHE A 237 -35.07 1.51 13.13
C PHE A 237 -33.78 2.24 13.49
N LEU A 238 -33.62 3.48 13.01
CA LEU A 238 -32.44 4.30 13.24
C LEU A 238 -32.77 5.53 14.08
N PHE A 239 -32.01 5.70 15.14
CA PHE A 239 -32.09 6.83 16.06
C PHE A 239 -30.75 7.53 16.20
N PHE A 240 -30.82 8.79 16.62
CA PHE A 240 -29.65 9.60 16.92
C PHE A 240 -29.80 10.21 18.30
N THR A 241 -28.72 10.20 19.08
CA THR A 241 -28.64 10.92 20.35
C THR A 241 -27.45 11.85 20.35
N ALA A 242 -27.63 13.06 20.87
CA ALA A 242 -26.52 13.99 21.11
C ALA A 242 -25.57 13.48 22.20
N GLY A 243 -26.03 12.59 23.07
CA GLY A 243 -25.27 12.01 24.17
C GLY A 243 -24.71 10.63 23.86
N TYR A 244 -24.57 9.83 24.92
CA TYR A 244 -24.31 8.40 24.82
C TYR A 244 -25.62 7.64 24.65
N ALA A 245 -25.57 6.45 24.03
CA ALA A 245 -26.68 5.50 24.08
C ALA A 245 -26.73 4.87 25.49
N SER A 246 -27.30 5.59 26.45
CA SER A 246 -27.52 5.10 27.82
C SER A 246 -28.59 4.01 27.83
N SER A 247 -28.65 3.22 28.90
CA SER A 247 -29.71 2.23 29.09
C SER A 247 -31.10 2.86 29.01
N ASP A 248 -31.29 4.02 29.63
CA ASP A 248 -32.57 4.75 29.59
C ASP A 248 -32.95 5.12 28.16
N PHE A 249 -32.01 5.66 27.37
CA PHE A 249 -32.24 5.97 25.96
C PHE A 249 -32.61 4.72 25.14
N ILE A 250 -31.98 3.59 25.41
CA ILE A 250 -32.26 2.33 24.72
C ILE A 250 -33.69 1.86 25.04
N VAL A 251 -34.08 1.91 26.31
CA VAL A 251 -35.42 1.53 26.76
C VAL A 251 -36.48 2.48 26.19
N ASP A 252 -36.26 3.80 26.25
CA ASP A 252 -37.18 4.80 25.68
C ASP A 252 -37.44 4.54 24.20
N ARG A 253 -36.36 4.27 23.43
CA ARG A 253 -36.47 3.98 21.99
C ARG A 253 -37.11 2.63 21.72
N LEU A 254 -36.92 1.66 22.61
CA LEU A 254 -37.57 0.35 22.50
C LEU A 254 -39.07 0.44 22.76
N GLU A 255 -39.48 1.17 23.80
CA GLU A 255 -40.89 1.43 24.12
C GLU A 255 -41.60 2.20 23.00
N GLU A 256 -40.87 3.07 22.30
CA GLU A 256 -41.37 3.81 21.13
C GLU A 256 -41.67 2.89 19.93
N ILE A 257 -40.76 1.96 19.59
CA ILE A 257 -40.92 1.09 18.41
C ILE A 257 -41.74 -0.17 18.68
N TRP A 258 -41.84 -0.60 19.94
CA TRP A 258 -42.44 -1.90 20.25
C TRP A 258 -43.90 -2.00 19.78
N PRO A 259 -44.81 -1.03 20.03
CA PRO A 259 -46.18 -1.09 19.53
C PRO A 259 -46.26 -1.17 18.00
N GLU A 260 -45.37 -0.45 17.29
CA GLU A 260 -45.30 -0.50 15.82
C GLU A 260 -44.89 -1.89 15.34
N ILE A 261 -43.89 -2.51 15.97
CA ILE A 261 -43.44 -3.87 15.66
C ILE A 261 -44.56 -4.89 15.93
N GLN A 262 -45.27 -4.77 17.05
CA GLN A 262 -46.39 -5.65 17.39
C GLN A 262 -47.51 -5.56 16.36
N GLU A 263 -47.90 -4.35 15.95
CA GLU A 263 -48.95 -4.15 14.95
C GLU A 263 -48.52 -4.64 13.57
N LYS A 264 -47.29 -4.31 13.15
CA LYS A 264 -46.77 -4.61 11.82
C LYS A 264 -46.49 -6.10 11.59
N TYR A 265 -45.99 -6.80 12.61
CA TYR A 265 -45.55 -8.20 12.50
C TYR A 265 -46.43 -9.18 13.27
N GLY A 266 -47.39 -8.71 14.08
CA GLY A 266 -48.34 -9.57 14.80
C GLY A 266 -47.70 -10.37 15.94
N VAL A 267 -46.59 -9.87 16.50
CA VAL A 267 -45.77 -10.54 17.52
C VAL A 267 -46.10 -10.06 18.93
N ASP A 268 -45.86 -10.94 19.90
CA ASP A 268 -46.16 -10.71 21.32
C ASP A 268 -44.90 -10.79 22.19
N ILE A 269 -43.82 -11.40 21.69
CA ILE A 269 -42.57 -11.65 22.43
C ILE A 269 -41.41 -11.00 21.68
N LEU A 270 -40.50 -10.37 22.43
CA LEU A 270 -39.28 -9.80 21.91
C LEU A 270 -38.07 -10.52 22.49
N THR A 271 -37.20 -11.02 21.62
CA THR A 271 -35.92 -11.59 22.00
C THR A 271 -34.80 -10.71 21.49
N HIS A 272 -33.98 -10.22 22.43
CA HIS A 272 -32.77 -9.46 22.10
C HIS A 272 -31.55 -10.37 22.26
N THR A 273 -30.70 -10.41 21.25
CA THR A 273 -29.38 -11.02 21.37
C THR A 273 -28.32 -10.00 20.99
N LEU A 274 -27.41 -9.76 21.92
CA LEU A 274 -26.36 -8.74 21.78
C LEU A 274 -25.32 -9.25 20.79
N THR A 275 -25.61 -9.07 19.50
CA THR A 275 -24.67 -9.43 18.44
C THR A 275 -23.68 -8.29 18.31
N MET A 276 -22.72 -8.22 19.24
CA MET A 276 -21.52 -7.43 19.01
C MET A 276 -20.84 -8.01 17.76
N VAL A 277 -20.58 -7.14 16.80
CA VAL A 277 -19.80 -7.33 15.55
C VAL A 277 -20.65 -7.35 14.27
N TRP A 278 -21.08 -6.16 13.83
CA TRP A 278 -21.08 -5.83 12.41
C TRP A 278 -19.63 -5.60 11.94
N ARG A 279 -18.87 -6.68 11.74
CA ARG A 279 -17.77 -6.69 10.77
C ARG A 279 -18.19 -7.63 9.66
N THR A 280 -18.79 -7.06 8.62
CA THR A 280 -18.74 -7.55 7.22
C THR A 280 -18.51 -9.06 7.10
N VAL A 281 -19.58 -9.82 7.23
CA VAL A 281 -19.70 -11.09 6.50
C VAL A 281 -20.57 -10.77 5.29
N ALA A 282 -19.95 -10.14 4.30
CA ALA A 282 -20.45 -10.11 2.94
C ALA A 282 -19.31 -10.56 2.02
N PRO A 283 -19.01 -11.86 1.94
CA PRO A 283 -18.77 -12.48 0.64
C PRO A 283 -20.13 -12.93 0.08
N GLU A 284 -20.31 -12.82 -1.23
CA GLU A 284 -21.43 -13.44 -1.98
C GLU A 284 -22.79 -12.75 -1.92
N LEU A 285 -22.88 -11.55 -2.49
CA LEU A 285 -24.01 -11.27 -3.40
C LEU A 285 -23.41 -10.72 -4.70
N SER A 286 -23.40 -11.60 -5.68
CA SER A 286 -23.18 -11.30 -7.09
C SER A 286 -24.43 -10.61 -7.63
N LEU A 287 -24.26 -9.42 -8.20
CA LEU A 287 -24.90 -8.92 -9.42
C LEU A 287 -23.97 -7.88 -10.03
#